data_AF-A0A7R6TPZ7-F1
#
_entry.id   AF-A0A7R6TPZ7-F1
#
_cell.length_a   1.000
_cell.length_b   1.000
_cell.length_c   1.000
_cell.angle_alpha   90.00
_cell.angle_beta   90.00
_cell.angle_gamma   90.00
#
_symmetry.space_group_name_H-M   'P 1'
#
loop_
_entity.id
_entity.type
_entity.pdbx_description
1 polymer ?
#
loop_
_entity_poly.entity_id
_entity_poly.type
_entity_poly.pdbx_seq_one_letter_code
_entity_poly.pdbx_strand_id
1 'polypeptide(L)'
;MARLTITLDDSLHQALKEAAARQGRTIGTIIEESLELRGIKPMASARALVAQSKRASYMSESDALDLAVAETRAHRQSKPA
;
A
#
# COMPACT_ATOMS: atom_id res chain seq x y z
N MET A 1 1.93 -15.44 -8.28
CA MET A 1 1.35 -15.80 -6.96
C MET A 1 2.42 -16.50 -6.15
N ALA A 2 2.74 -16.00 -4.96
CA ALA A 2 3.62 -16.70 -4.03
C ALA A 2 2.78 -17.69 -3.21
N ARG A 3 3.32 -18.88 -2.92
CA ARG A 3 2.67 -19.86 -2.05
C ARG A 3 2.96 -19.50 -0.60
N LEU A 4 1.92 -19.37 0.22
CA LEU A 4 2.02 -19.14 1.67
C LEU A 4 1.40 -20.33 2.41
N THR A 5 2.10 -20.82 3.44
CA THR A 5 1.56 -21.79 4.40
C THR A 5 1.45 -21.08 5.75
N ILE A 6 0.25 -21.11 6.33
CA ILE A 6 -0.03 -20.55 7.66
C ILE A 6 -0.62 -21.65 8.54
N THR A 7 -0.34 -21.58 9.83
CA THR A 7 -1.01 -22.40 10.85
C THR A 7 -2.17 -21.59 11.41
N LEU A 8 -3.34 -22.21 11.49
CA LEU A 8 -4.56 -21.64 12.05
C LEU A 8 -5.13 -22.63 13.07
N ASP A 9 -5.83 -22.12 14.07
CA ASP A 9 -6.64 -22.98 14.93
C ASP A 9 -7.73 -23.69 14.11
N ASP A 10 -8.05 -24.93 14.45
CA ASP A 10 -9.00 -25.76 13.70
C ASP A 10 -10.39 -25.11 13.60
N SER A 11 -10.85 -24.47 14.68
CA SER A 11 -12.13 -23.76 14.73
C SER A 11 -12.16 -22.56 13.77
N LEU A 12 -11.04 -21.83 13.67
CA LEU A 12 -10.90 -20.69 12.78
C LEU A 12 -10.78 -21.11 11.32
N HIS A 13 -10.06 -22.21 11.06
CA HIS A 13 -9.98 -22.80 9.73
C HIS A 13 -11.36 -23.24 9.21
N GLN A 14 -12.15 -23.89 10.06
CA GLN A 14 -13.52 -24.30 9.72
C GLN A 14 -14.42 -23.10 9.46
N ALA A 15 -14.40 -22.09 10.33
CA ALA A 15 -15.18 -20.87 10.14
C ALA A 15 -14.80 -20.12 8.84
N LEU A 16 -13.51 -20.08 8.50
CA LEU A 16 -13.04 -19.48 7.26
C LEU A 16 -13.50 -20.26 6.02
N LYS A 17 -13.50 -21.60 6.10
CA LYS A 17 -13.99 -22.47 5.04
C LYS A 17 -15.50 -22.29 4.80
N GLU A 18 -16.28 -22.17 5.86
CA GLU A 18 -17.72 -21.91 5.79
C GLU A 18 -18.01 -20.51 5.22
N ALA A 19 -17.26 -19.49 5.65
CA ALA A 19 -17.37 -18.14 5.11
C ALA A 19 -17.06 -18.10 3.61
N ALA A 20 -16.01 -18.80 3.17
CA ALA A 20 -15.64 -18.95 1.77
C ALA A 20 -16.76 -19.59 0.94
N ALA A 21 -17.31 -20.71 1.44
CA ALA A 21 -18.43 -21.39 0.79
C ALA A 21 -19.68 -20.50 0.71
N ARG A 22 -20.02 -19.79 1.79
CA ARG A 22 -21.18 -18.89 1.87
C ARG A 22 -21.05 -17.69 0.92
N GLN A 23 -19.85 -17.14 0.77
CA GLN A 23 -19.61 -15.99 -0.11
C GLN A 23 -19.37 -16.40 -1.57
N GLY A 24 -19.19 -17.69 -1.87
CA GLY A 24 -18.80 -18.16 -3.20
C GLY A 24 -17.40 -17.69 -3.62
N ARG A 25 -16.49 -17.49 -2.66
CA ARG A 25 -15.13 -16.96 -2.87
C ARG A 25 -14.09 -17.95 -2.38
N THR A 26 -12.86 -17.84 -2.87
CA THR A 26 -11.76 -18.68 -2.36
C THR A 26 -11.29 -18.16 -1.00
N ILE A 27 -10.77 -19.08 -0.17
CA ILE A 27 -10.12 -18.72 1.10
C ILE A 27 -8.98 -17.71 0.86
N GLY A 28 -8.19 -17.90 -0.20
CA GLY A 28 -7.11 -16.99 -0.58
C GLY A 28 -7.61 -15.56 -0.82
N THR A 29 -8.70 -15.40 -1.57
CA THR A 29 -9.30 -14.07 -1.84
C THR A 29 -9.79 -13.38 -0.56
N ILE A 30 -10.39 -14.13 0.36
CA ILE A 30 -10.85 -13.58 1.66
C ILE A 30 -9.65 -13.13 2.51
N ILE A 31 -8.58 -13.93 2.54
CA ILE A 31 -7.35 -13.59 3.27
C ILE A 31 -6.67 -12.36 2.64
N GLU A 32 -6.54 -12.32 1.32
CA GLU A 32 -5.94 -11.18 0.62
C GLU A 32 -6.68 -9.87 0.93
N GLU A 33 -8.00 -9.86 0.82
CA GLU A 33 -8.82 -8.69 1.15
C GLU A 33 -8.69 -8.30 2.63
N SER A 34 -8.66 -9.29 3.53
CA SER A 34 -8.48 -9.03 4.97
C SER A 34 -7.12 -8.40 5.28
N LEU A 35 -6.07 -8.82 4.59
CA LEU A 35 -4.72 -8.25 4.72
C LEU A 35 -4.68 -6.80 4.21
N GLU A 36 -5.35 -6.52 3.08
CA GLU A 36 -5.48 -5.15 2.55
C GLU A 36 -6.26 -4.23 3.50
N LEU A 37 -7.38 -4.70 4.06
CA LEU A 37 -8.18 -3.96 5.05
C LEU A 37 -7.37 -3.65 6.31
N ARG A 38 -6.45 -4.53 6.70
CA ARG A 38 -5.53 -4.31 7.83
C ARG A 38 -4.35 -3.40 7.49
N GLY A 39 -4.29 -2.87 6.27
CA GLY A 39 -3.22 -2.01 5.78
C GLY A 39 -1.92 -2.75 5.48
N ILE A 40 -1.94 -4.09 5.46
CA ILE A 40 -0.78 -4.92 5.10
C ILE A 40 -0.73 -4.98 3.57
N LYS A 41 -0.32 -3.87 2.98
CA LYS A 41 -0.08 -3.80 1.54
C LYS A 41 1.21 -4.54 1.22
N PRO A 42 1.29 -5.26 0.08
CA PRO A 42 2.57 -5.69 -0.44
C PRO A 42 3.49 -4.47 -0.46
N MET A 43 4.76 -4.61 -0.11
CA MET A 43 5.76 -3.58 -0.35
C MET A 43 5.97 -3.47 -1.88
N ALA A 44 4.95 -3.08 -2.62
CA ALA A 44 5.10 -2.38 -3.88
C ALA A 44 6.02 -1.23 -3.52
N SER A 45 7.29 -1.44 -3.85
CA SER A 45 8.43 -0.70 -3.33
C SER A 45 8.11 0.79 -3.21
N ALA A 46 8.66 1.48 -2.22
CA ALA A 46 8.56 2.94 -2.17
C ALA A 46 8.85 3.61 -3.54
N ARG A 47 9.67 2.96 -4.38
CA ARG A 47 9.94 3.29 -5.78
C ARG A 47 8.72 3.20 -6.71
N ALA A 48 7.82 2.25 -6.56
CA ALA A 48 6.56 2.16 -7.31
C ALA A 48 5.57 3.27 -6.93
N LEU A 49 5.48 3.60 -5.63
CA LEU A 49 4.69 4.75 -5.15
C LEU A 49 5.25 6.07 -5.67
N VAL A 50 6.57 6.27 -5.58
CA VAL A 50 7.25 7.45 -6.15
C VAL A 50 7.10 7.52 -7.67
N ALA A 51 7.18 6.39 -8.37
CA ALA A 51 6.98 6.34 -9.82
C ALA A 51 5.52 6.67 -10.21
N GLN A 52 4.54 6.25 -9.41
CA GLN A 52 3.13 6.60 -9.62
C GLN A 52 2.89 8.09 -9.41
N SER A 53 3.42 8.67 -8.32
CA SER A 53 3.37 10.11 -8.08
C SER A 53 4.05 10.90 -9.20
N LYS A 54 5.23 10.43 -9.68
CA LYS A 54 5.95 11.03 -10.81
C LYS A 54 5.19 10.96 -12.14
N ARG A 55 4.43 9.88 -12.40
CA ARG A 55 3.58 9.76 -13.60
C ARG A 55 2.31 10.59 -13.51
N ALA A 56 1.75 10.75 -12.30
CA ALA A 56 0.55 11.54 -12.06
C ALA A 56 0.84 13.06 -12.08
N SER A 57 2.09 13.45 -11.77
CA SER A 57 2.55 14.81 -11.97
C SER A 57 2.99 15.02 -13.42
N TYR A 58 2.19 15.72 -14.22
CA TYR A 58 2.62 16.36 -15.48
C TYR A 58 3.64 17.49 -15.23
N MET A 59 4.58 17.27 -14.32
CA MET A 59 5.52 18.27 -13.85
C MET A 59 6.87 17.94 -14.49
N SER A 60 7.34 18.85 -15.33
CA SER A 60 8.64 18.71 -15.97
C SER A 60 9.76 18.75 -14.91
N GLU A 61 10.96 18.31 -15.27
CA GLU A 61 12.10 18.31 -14.35
C GLU A 61 12.41 19.71 -13.80
N SER A 62 12.24 20.75 -14.62
CA SER A 62 12.39 22.15 -14.20
C SER A 62 11.33 22.54 -13.16
N ASP A 63 10.06 22.21 -13.40
CA ASP A 63 8.97 22.58 -12.49
C ASP A 63 9.11 21.88 -11.13
N ALA A 64 9.60 20.63 -11.13
CA ALA A 64 9.87 19.88 -9.92
C ALA A 64 11.04 20.49 -9.12
N LEU A 65 12.08 20.97 -9.81
CA LEU A 65 13.23 21.62 -9.18
C LEU A 65 12.83 22.96 -8.56
N ASP A 66 12.05 23.76 -9.29
CA ASP A 66 11.58 25.07 -8.83
C ASP A 66 10.68 24.93 -7.59
N LEU A 67 9.77 23.95 -7.59
CA LEU A 67 8.94 23.63 -6.42
C LEU A 67 9.79 23.21 -5.22
N ALA A 68 10.78 22.34 -5.41
CA ALA A 68 11.65 21.88 -4.33
C ALA A 68 12.47 23.01 -3.69
N VAL A 69 12.96 23.96 -4.50
CA VAL A 69 13.68 25.15 -4.02
C VAL A 69 12.75 26.09 -3.25
N ALA A 70 11.53 26.31 -3.74
CA ALA A 70 10.53 27.14 -3.09
C ALA A 70 10.17 26.62 -1.69
N GLU A 71 9.83 25.34 -1.58
CA GLU A 71 9.50 24.67 -0.30
C GLU A 71 10.68 24.69 0.68
N THR A 72 11.89 24.46 0.19
CA THR A 72 13.11 24.50 1.03
C THR A 72 13.36 25.90 1.59
N ARG A 73 13.13 26.95 0.78
CA ARG A 73 13.28 28.34 1.23
C ARG A 73 12.19 28.71 2.23
N ALA A 74 10.94 28.35 1.96
CA ALA A 74 9.82 28.57 2.87
C ALA A 74 10.07 27.90 4.23
N HIS A 75 10.53 26.64 4.23
CA HIS A 75 10.87 25.92 5.46
C HIS A 75 12.02 26.58 6.25
N ARG A 76 13.04 27.09 5.56
CA ARG A 76 14.16 27.81 6.20
C ARG A 76 13.74 29.16 6.76
N GLN A 77 12.80 29.84 6.12
CA GLN A 77 12.24 31.11 6.60
C GLN A 77 11.25 30.91 7.74
N SER A 78 10.54 29.77 7.78
CA SER A 78 9.59 29.44 8.84
C SER A 78 10.24 28.86 10.09
N LYS A 79 11.54 28.54 10.05
CA LYS A 79 12.28 28.02 11.19
C LYS A 79 13.07 29.18 11.81
N PRO A 80 12.69 29.70 12.99
CA PRO A 80 13.56 30.62 13.71
C PRO A 80 14.84 29.87 14.12
N ALA A 81 15.97 30.59 14.11
CA ALA A 81 17.27 30.09 14.54
C ALA A 81 17.25 29.62 16.01
#